data_AF-A0A6H2GWH6-F1
#
_entry.id   AF-A0A6H2GWH6-F1
#
_cell.length_a   1.000
_cell.length_b   1.000
_cell.length_c   1.000
_cell.angle_alpha   90.00
_cell.angle_beta   90.00
_cell.angle_gamma   90.00
#
_symmetry.space_group_name_H-M   'P 1'
#
loop_
_entity.id
_entity.type
_entity.pdbx_description
1 polymer ?
#
loop_
_entity_poly.entity_id
_entity_poly.type
_entity_poly.pdbx_seq_one_letter_code
_entity_poly.pdbx_strand_id
1 'polypeptide(L)' 'MTAVDVSNVPAGLFVLGAVFILLIFSLLSLGVLKMFQQQRRNGGLYFAGSVVSAVVFYVLLDLWYV' A
#
# COMPACT_ATOMS: atom_id res chain seq x y z
N MET A 1 -21.11 7.84 -16.76
CA MET A 1 -20.27 7.65 -15.56
C MET A 1 -21.08 8.11 -14.38
N THR A 2 -21.67 7.17 -13.62
CA THR A 2 -22.34 7.50 -12.36
C THR A 2 -21.25 7.83 -11.34
N ALA A 3 -21.30 9.02 -10.75
CA ALA A 3 -20.39 9.38 -9.67
C ALA A 3 -20.57 8.32 -8.56
N VAL A 4 -19.48 7.63 -8.22
CA VAL A 4 -19.47 6.72 -7.08
C VAL A 4 -19.69 7.59 -5.85
N ASP A 5 -20.85 7.42 -5.21
CA ASP A 5 -21.24 8.23 -4.07
C ASP A 5 -20.41 7.82 -2.85
N VAL A 6 -19.47 8.69 -2.48
CA VAL A 6 -18.56 8.51 -1.35
C VAL A 6 -19.12 9.08 -0.05
N SER A 7 -20.34 9.63 -0.06
CA SER A 7 -20.95 10.32 1.09
C SER A 7 -21.15 9.42 2.31
N ASN A 8 -21.25 8.09 2.10
CA ASN A 8 -21.41 7.10 3.17
C ASN A 8 -20.13 6.28 3.43
N VAL A 9 -19.02 6.58 2.73
CA VAL A 9 -17.73 5.94 3.01
C VAL A 9 -17.17 6.55 4.27
N PRO A 10 -16.88 5.77 5.33
CA PRO A 10 -16.35 6.34 6.55
C PRO A 10 -15.01 7.02 6.25
N ALA A 11 -14.82 8.23 6.77
CA ALA A 11 -13.58 8.99 6.59
C ALA A 11 -12.33 8.17 6.96
N GLY A 12 -12.48 7.23 7.90
CA GLY A 12 -11.45 6.25 8.26
C GLY A 12 -10.98 5.37 7.10
N LEU A 13 -11.88 4.89 6.23
CA LEU A 13 -11.54 4.06 5.07
C LEU A 13 -10.73 4.86 4.04
N PHE A 14 -11.12 6.11 3.82
CA PHE A 14 -10.42 7.00 2.89
C PHE A 14 -9.00 7.32 3.38
N VAL A 15 -8.86 7.68 4.66
CA VAL A 15 -7.55 7.94 5.27
C VAL A 15 -6.69 6.68 5.29
N LEU A 16 -7.27 5.53 5.63
CA LEU A 16 -6.59 4.23 5.61
C LEU A 16 -6.06 3.93 4.21
N GLY A 17 -6.91 4.04 3.18
CA GLY A 17 -6.53 3.84 1.78
C GLY A 17 -5.43 4.80 1.33
N ALA A 18 -5.57 6.09 1.64
CA ALA A 18 -4.57 7.11 1.28
C ALA A 18 -3.21 6.84 1.94
N VAL A 19 -3.17 6.52 3.23
CA VAL A 19 -1.93 6.21 3.96
C VAL A 19 -1.27 4.95 3.40
N PHE A 20 -2.04 3.88 3.16
CA PHE A 20 -1.48 2.64 2.63
C PHE A 20 -1.00 2.78 1.20
N ILE A 21 -1.70 3.53 0.33
CA ILE A 21 -1.24 3.83 -1.03
C ILE A 21 0.10 4.58 -0.96
N LEU A 22 0.21 5.63 -0.14
CA LEU A 22 1.45 6.40 0.02
C LEU A 22 2.60 5.52 0.55
N LEU A 23 2.31 4.65 1.52
CA LEU A 23 3.28 3.73 2.11
C LEU A 23 3.76 2.68 1.08
N ILE A 24 2.83 2.01 0.40
CA ILE A 24 3.13 0.99 -0.61
C ILE A 24 3.94 1.59 -1.75
N PHE A 25 3.52 2.73 -2.31
CA PHE A 25 4.25 3.39 -3.40
C PHE A 25 5.62 3.92 -2.96
N SER A 26 5.76 4.46 -1.74
CA SER A 26 7.07 4.86 -1.20
C SER A 26 8.02 3.67 -1.05
N LEU A 27 7.54 2.56 -0.47
CA LEU A 27 8.36 1.35 -0.32
C LEU A 27 8.69 0.72 -1.68
N LEU A 28 7.76 0.71 -2.63
CA LEU A 28 7.99 0.24 -4.00
C LEU A 28 9.06 1.09 -4.68
N SER A 29 8.95 2.42 -4.63
CA SER A 29 9.92 3.34 -5.22
C SER A 29 11.33 3.10 -4.67
N LEU A 30 11.46 2.99 -3.34
CA LEU A 30 12.73 2.69 -2.67
C LEU A 30 13.26 1.28 -3.01
N GLY A 31 12.37 0.28 -3.08
CA GLY A 31 12.71 -1.10 -3.43
C GLY A 31 13.24 -1.19 -4.86
N VAL A 32 12.58 -0.53 -5.81
CA VAL A 32 13.00 -0.45 -7.21
C VAL A 32 14.35 0.28 -7.32
N LEU A 33 14.53 1.42 -6.66
CA LEU A 33 15.81 2.14 -6.62
C LEU A 33 16.95 1.24 -6.12
N LYS A 34 16.74 0.49 -5.03
CA LYS A 34 17.77 -0.41 -4.48
C LYS A 34 18.06 -1.62 -5.36
N MET A 35 17.08 -2.06 -6.16
CA MET A 35 17.26 -3.14 -7.13
C MET A 35 18.15 -2.71 -8.30
N PHE A 36 18.04 -1.45 -8.73
CA PHE A 36 18.92 -0.86 -9.76
C PHE A 36 20.33 -0.53 -9.24
N GLN A 37 20.51 -0.29 -7.95
CA GLN A 37 21.83 -0.02 -7.34
C GLN A 37 22.71 -1.27 -7.14
N GLN A 38 22.37 -2.43 -7.71
CA GLN A 38 23.14 -3.68 -7.61
C GLN A 38 23.34 -4.23 -6.19
N GLN A 39 22.78 -3.57 -5.15
CA GLN A 39 22.65 -4.09 -3.78
C GLN A 39 21.46 -5.07 -3.66
N ARG A 40 21.53 -6.17 -4.43
CA ARG A 40 20.48 -7.21 -4.52
C ARG A 40 19.99 -7.76 -3.18
N ARG A 41 20.85 -7.79 -2.14
CA ARG A 41 20.48 -8.29 -0.81
C ARG A 41 19.57 -7.34 -0.04
N ASN A 42 19.82 -6.03 -0.12
CA ASN A 42 18.98 -5.07 0.60
C ASN A 42 17.75 -4.65 -0.22
N GLY A 43 17.81 -4.67 -1.56
CA GLY A 43 16.65 -4.37 -2.40
C GLY A 43 15.47 -5.32 -2.21
N GLY A 44 15.75 -6.62 -2.03
CA GLY A 44 14.71 -7.63 -1.80
C GLY A 44 13.89 -7.42 -0.53
N LEU A 45 14.49 -6.89 0.54
CA LEU A 45 13.80 -6.62 1.80
C LEU A 45 12.78 -5.48 1.68
N TYR A 46 13.08 -4.41 0.94
CA TYR A 46 12.14 -3.31 0.73
C TYR A 46 11.00 -3.71 -0.21
N PHE A 47 11.29 -4.52 -1.22
CA PHE A 47 10.26 -5.08 -2.10
C PHE A 47 9.35 -6.08 -1.35
N ALA A 48 9.92 -6.94 -0.50
CA ALA A 48 9.13 -7.78 0.39
C ALA A 48 8.28 -6.94 1.35
N GLY A 49 8.83 -5.83 1.89
CA GLY A 49 8.10 -4.90 2.75
C GLY A 49 6.90 -4.23 2.06
N SER A 50 6.99 -3.89 0.77
CA SER A 50 5.84 -3.33 0.03
C SER A 50 4.75 -4.39 -0.18
N VAL A 51 5.13 -5.63 -0.49
CA VAL A 51 4.18 -6.75 -0.64
C VAL A 51 3.49 -7.05 0.68
N VAL A 52 4.23 -7.14 1.80
CA VAL A 52 3.66 -7.34 3.13
C VAL A 52 2.70 -6.21 3.49
N SER A 53 3.06 -4.95 3.20
CA SER A 53 2.18 -3.80 3.47
C SER A 53 0.89 -3.87 2.65
N ALA A 54 0.95 -4.35 1.41
CA ALA A 54 -0.23 -4.54 0.56
C ALA A 54 -1.15 -5.66 1.09
N VAL A 55 -0.57 -6.77 1.58
CA VAL A 55 -1.34 -7.88 2.18
C VAL A 55 -2.01 -7.42 3.48
N VAL A 56 -1.27 -6.71 4.34
CA VAL A 56 -1.83 -6.15 5.59
C VAL A 56 -2.98 -5.18 5.31
N PHE A 57 -2.87 -4.34 4.27
CA PHE A 57 -3.96 -3.46 3.86
C PHE A 57 -5.22 -4.24 3.48
N TYR A 58 -5.08 -5.29 2.67
CA TYR A 58 -6.20 -6.14 2.26
C TYR A 58 -6.88 -6.81 3.47
N VAL A 59 -6.09 -7.32 4.42
CA VAL A 59 -6.61 -7.92 5.66
C VAL A 59 -7.35 -6.89 6.53
N LEU A 60 -6.86 -5.65 6.60
CA LEU A 60 -7.57 -4.60 7.35
C LEU A 60 -8.91 -4.23 6.70
N LEU A 61 -8.98 -4.23 5.37
CA LEU A 61 -10.24 -4.01 4.66
C LEU A 61 -11.23 -5.16 4.89
N ASP A 62 -10.76 -6.41 4.83
CA ASP A 62 -11.60 -7.59 5.07
C ASP A 62 -12.10 -7.64 6.53
N LEU A 63 -11.27 -7.27 7.51
CA LEU A 63 -11.65 -7.32 8.92
C LEU A 63 -12.64 -6.22 9.33
N TRP A 64 -12.53 -5.03 8.77
CA TRP A 64 -13.27 -3.85 9.22
C TRP A 64 -14.42 -3.44 8.30
N TYR A 65 -14.45 -3.90 7.04
CA TYR A 65 -15.36 -3.38 6.01
C TYR A 65 -16.08 -4.43 5.16
N VAL A 66 -15.72 -5.71 5.24
CA VAL A 66 -16.45 -6.84 4.64
C VAL A 66 -17.32 -7.50 5.71
#